data_AF-A0A7S2KD89-F1
#
_entry.id   AF-A0A7S2KD89-F1
#
_cell.length_a   1.000
_cell.length_b   1.000
_cell.length_c   1.000
_cell.angle_alpha   90.00
_cell.angle_beta   90.00
_cell.angle_gamma   90.00
#
_symmetry.space_group_name_H-M   'P 1'
#
loop_
_entity.id
_entity.type
_entity.pdbx_description
1 polymer ?
#
loop_
_entity_poly.entity_id
_entity_poly.type
_entity_poly.pdbx_seq_one_letter_code
_entity_poly.pdbx_strand_id
1 'polypeptide(L)'
;TMRGEFEERLKSVIDEVQKSEGEIVLFIDEMHTVVGAGAASGSMDASNLLKPALARGQLRCIGATTIKEYRKYIEKDKALERRFQQVYVGEPTMEDTVSILRGLKPAYELHHGVRIRDE
;
A
#
# COMPACT_ATOMS: atom_id res chain seq x y z
N THR A 1 -25.75 -7.41 3.96
CA THR A 1 -24.74 -8.49 3.96
C THR A 1 -23.42 -7.91 4.43
N MET A 2 -22.50 -8.69 5.02
CA MET A 2 -21.17 -8.19 5.42
C MET A 2 -20.38 -7.54 4.26
N ARG A 3 -20.70 -7.91 3.02
CA ARG A 3 -20.15 -7.30 1.81
C ARG A 3 -20.61 -5.85 1.61
N GLY A 4 -21.91 -5.59 1.67
CA GLY A 4 -22.44 -4.23 1.49
C GLY A 4 -21.94 -3.25 2.56
N GLU A 5 -21.81 -3.71 3.80
CA GLU A 5 -21.29 -2.89 4.90
C GLU A 5 -19.82 -2.49 4.68
N PHE A 6 -18.98 -3.38 4.15
CA PHE A 6 -17.60 -3.04 3.80
C PHE A 6 -17.53 -2.04 2.64
N GLU A 7 -18.33 -2.23 1.58
CA GLU A 7 -18.34 -1.29 0.44
C GLU A 7 -18.76 0.12 0.89
N GLU A 8 -19.78 0.22 1.75
CA GLU A 8 -20.20 1.51 2.32
C GLU A 8 -19.10 2.14 3.18
N ARG A 9 -18.44 1.36 4.04
CA ARG A 9 -17.30 1.85 4.83
C ARG A 9 -16.16 2.34 3.94
N LEU A 10 -15.79 1.57 2.93
CA LEU A 10 -14.71 1.94 2.00
C LEU A 10 -15.06 3.19 1.21
N LYS A 11 -16.31 3.30 0.74
CA LYS A 11 -16.80 4.51 0.06
C LYS A 11 -16.73 5.73 0.99
N SER A 12 -17.16 5.58 2.25
CA SER A 12 -17.07 6.66 3.24
C SER A 12 -15.63 7.14 3.44
N VAL A 13 -14.66 6.21 3.53
CA VAL A 13 -13.23 6.56 3.64
C VAL A 13 -12.76 7.32 2.40
N ILE A 14 -13.10 6.86 1.19
CA ILE A 14 -12.72 7.54 -0.05
C ILE A 14 -13.32 8.96 -0.10
N ASP A 15 -14.59 9.10 0.28
CA ASP A 15 -15.28 10.39 0.31
C ASP A 15 -14.63 11.36 1.32
N GLU A 16 -14.19 10.86 2.48
CA GLU A 16 -13.47 11.66 3.48
C GLU A 16 -12.10 12.13 2.96
N VAL A 17 -11.33 11.24 2.32
CA VAL A 17 -10.05 11.61 1.71
C VAL A 17 -10.25 12.64 0.61
N GLN A 18 -11.27 12.52 -0.22
CA GLN A 18 -11.58 13.51 -1.27
C GLN A 18 -11.98 14.86 -0.68
N LYS A 19 -12.79 14.88 0.38
CA LYS A 19 -13.20 16.10 1.09
C LYS A 19 -12.05 16.79 1.83
N SER A 20 -10.97 16.08 2.10
CA SER A 20 -9.78 16.67 2.72
C SER A 20 -8.99 17.61 1.80
N GLU A 21 -9.41 17.75 0.53
CA GLU A 21 -8.78 18.64 -0.46
C GLU A 21 -7.26 18.40 -0.63
N GLY A 22 -6.81 17.18 -0.32
CA GLY A 22 -5.43 16.74 -0.47
C GLY A 22 -4.56 16.85 0.78
N GLU A 23 -5.15 17.19 1.92
CA GLU A 23 -4.49 17.12 3.24
C GLU A 23 -4.24 15.66 3.68
N ILE A 24 -5.09 14.71 3.24
CA ILE A 24 -4.92 13.28 3.55
C ILE A 24 -4.22 12.56 2.39
N VAL A 25 -3.16 11.81 2.73
CA VAL A 25 -2.52 10.83 1.85
C VAL A 25 -2.89 9.42 2.32
N LEU A 26 -3.58 8.67 1.47
CA LEU A 26 -3.97 7.30 1.76
C LEU A 26 -2.79 6.35 1.53
N PHE A 27 -2.44 5.52 2.51
CA PHE A 27 -1.44 4.46 2.35
C PHE A 27 -2.11 3.08 2.25
N ILE A 28 -1.67 2.25 1.31
CA ILE A 28 -2.17 0.88 1.09
C ILE A 28 -0.99 -0.07 0.96
N ASP A 29 -0.67 -0.81 2.02
CA ASP A 29 0.55 -1.65 2.09
C ASP A 29 0.56 -2.83 1.10
N GLU A 30 -0.60 -3.45 0.90
CA GLU A 30 -0.79 -4.54 -0.06
C GLU A 30 -1.79 -4.12 -1.14
N MET A 31 -1.44 -3.11 -1.92
CA MET A 31 -2.38 -2.47 -2.86
C MET A 31 -3.05 -3.47 -3.80
N HIS A 32 -2.31 -4.48 -4.24
CA HIS A 32 -2.82 -5.54 -5.12
C HIS A 32 -4.00 -6.33 -4.51
N THR A 33 -4.18 -6.35 -3.20
CA THR A 33 -5.35 -7.00 -2.56
C THR A 33 -6.63 -6.20 -2.81
N VAL A 34 -6.53 -4.88 -2.88
CA VAL A 34 -7.67 -3.98 -3.08
C VAL A 34 -8.02 -3.84 -4.56
N VAL A 35 -7.02 -3.86 -5.46
CA VAL A 35 -7.25 -3.80 -6.92
C VAL A 35 -7.36 -5.16 -7.61
N GLY A 36 -6.69 -6.20 -7.09
CA GLY A 36 -6.64 -7.54 -7.66
C GLY A 36 -7.73 -8.50 -7.18
N ALA A 37 -8.53 -8.10 -6.18
CA ALA A 37 -9.68 -8.84 -5.67
C ALA A 37 -10.75 -9.17 -6.72
N GLY A 38 -10.74 -8.54 -7.90
CA GLY A 38 -11.72 -8.85 -8.96
C GLY A 38 -11.54 -10.21 -9.64
N ALA A 39 -10.41 -10.90 -9.47
CA ALA A 39 -10.09 -12.14 -10.20
C ALA A 39 -10.49 -13.44 -9.50
N ALA A 40 -10.80 -13.41 -8.20
CA ALA A 40 -11.29 -14.57 -7.45
C ALA A 40 -12.81 -14.43 -7.27
N SER A 41 -13.56 -15.50 -7.59
CA SER A 41 -15.02 -15.56 -7.71
C SER A 41 -15.79 -15.39 -6.38
N GLY A 42 -15.53 -14.31 -5.65
CA GLY A 42 -16.18 -14.00 -4.37
C GLY A 42 -15.58 -12.83 -3.58
N SER A 43 -14.49 -12.20 -4.02
CA SER A 43 -13.92 -11.02 -3.38
C SER A 43 -14.49 -9.72 -3.94
N MET A 44 -14.71 -8.78 -3.03
CA MET A 44 -15.33 -7.48 -3.26
C MET A 44 -14.56 -6.68 -4.31
N ASP A 45 -15.25 -6.10 -5.29
CA ASP A 45 -14.59 -5.32 -6.35
C ASP A 45 -14.36 -3.86 -5.89
N ALA A 46 -13.58 -3.72 -4.81
CA ALA A 46 -13.12 -2.44 -4.29
C ALA A 46 -12.37 -1.61 -5.37
N SER A 47 -11.82 -2.29 -6.38
CA SER A 47 -11.16 -1.66 -7.52
C SER A 47 -12.09 -0.70 -8.27
N ASN A 48 -13.38 -1.01 -8.38
CA ASN A 48 -14.37 -0.15 -9.05
C ASN A 48 -14.66 1.14 -8.28
N LEU A 49 -14.47 1.15 -6.96
CA LEU A 49 -14.63 2.35 -6.14
C LEU A 49 -13.40 3.26 -6.23
N LEU A 50 -12.20 2.67 -6.29
CA LEU A 50 -10.94 3.42 -6.33
C LEU A 50 -10.61 3.98 -7.72
N LYS A 51 -10.86 3.21 -8.79
CA LYS A 51 -10.52 3.58 -10.18
C LYS A 51 -11.02 4.97 -10.59
N PRO A 52 -12.29 5.37 -10.34
CA PRO A 52 -12.77 6.69 -10.71
C PRO A 52 -12.08 7.82 -9.94
N ALA A 53 -11.84 7.62 -8.64
CA ALA A 53 -11.18 8.61 -7.78
C ALA A 53 -9.72 8.84 -8.18
N LEU A 54 -9.00 7.74 -8.45
CA LEU A 54 -7.63 7.77 -9.00
C LEU A 54 -7.59 8.40 -10.39
N ALA A 55 -8.53 8.06 -11.27
CA ALA A 55 -8.57 8.60 -12.63
C ALA A 55 -8.84 10.12 -12.67
N ARG A 56 -9.56 10.66 -11.69
CA ARG A 56 -9.81 12.11 -11.57
C ARG A 56 -8.70 12.85 -10.81
N GLY A 57 -7.71 12.16 -10.26
CA GLY A 57 -6.67 12.76 -9.42
C GLY A 57 -7.20 13.30 -8.09
N GLN A 58 -8.38 12.87 -7.67
CA GLN A 58 -9.03 13.32 -6.43
C GLN A 58 -8.58 12.51 -5.21
N LEU A 59 -7.88 11.40 -5.43
CA LEU A 59 -7.34 10.54 -4.38
C LEU A 59 -5.82 10.56 -4.47
N ARG A 60 -5.15 11.12 -3.46
CA ARG A 60 -3.70 10.97 -3.28
C ARG A 60 -3.46 9.70 -2.47
N CYS A 61 -2.74 8.75 -3.05
CA CYS A 61 -2.38 7.54 -2.32
C CYS A 61 -0.97 7.05 -2.67
N ILE A 62 -0.41 6.29 -1.72
CA ILE A 62 0.82 5.53 -1.87
C ILE A 62 0.43 4.07 -1.68
N GLY A 63 0.70 3.25 -2.71
CA GLY A 63 0.51 1.81 -2.63
C GLY A 63 1.86 1.10 -2.56
N ALA A 64 2.01 0.14 -1.66
CA ALA A 64 3.10 -0.81 -1.68
C ALA A 64 2.63 -2.15 -2.27
N THR A 65 3.56 -2.87 -2.90
CA THR A 65 3.32 -4.18 -3.51
C THR A 65 4.66 -4.80 -3.89
N THR A 66 4.72 -6.12 -4.02
CA THR A 66 5.87 -6.76 -4.67
C THR A 66 5.83 -6.56 -6.19
N ILE A 67 7.01 -6.65 -6.83
CA ILE A 67 7.13 -6.60 -8.31
C ILE A 67 6.25 -7.67 -8.98
N LYS A 68 6.18 -8.86 -8.38
CA LYS A 68 5.41 -9.99 -8.91
C LYS A 68 3.91 -9.69 -8.93
N GLU A 69 3.39 -9.12 -7.85
CA GLU A 69 1.98 -8.72 -7.75
C GLU A 69 1.67 -7.53 -8.64
N TYR A 70 2.57 -6.54 -8.73
CA TYR A 70 2.43 -5.42 -9.65
C TYR A 70 2.20 -5.89 -11.08
N ARG A 71 3.07 -6.76 -11.60
CA ARG A 71 2.95 -7.34 -12.95
C ARG A 71 1.67 -8.17 -13.13
N LYS A 72 1.22 -8.83 -12.06
CA LYS A 72 0.05 -9.72 -12.13
C LYS A 72 -1.26 -8.95 -12.12
N TYR A 73 -1.38 -7.89 -11.31
CA TYR A 73 -2.67 -7.25 -10.99
C TYR A 73 -2.77 -5.79 -11.44
N ILE A 74 -1.67 -5.04 -11.49
CA ILE A 74 -1.70 -3.59 -11.77
C ILE A 74 -1.27 -3.31 -13.21
N GLU A 75 -0.15 -3.88 -13.65
CA GLU A 75 0.40 -3.68 -15.01
C GLU A 75 -0.57 -4.11 -16.12
N LYS A 76 -1.41 -5.12 -15.84
CA LYS A 76 -2.41 -5.60 -16.80
C LYS A 76 -3.61 -4.66 -16.93
N ASP A 77 -3.85 -3.79 -15.95
CA ASP A 77 -4.94 -2.82 -15.97
C ASP A 77 -4.42 -1.46 -16.45
N LYS A 78 -4.64 -1.15 -17.73
CA LYS A 78 -4.19 0.10 -18.36
C LYS A 78 -4.70 1.36 -17.66
N ALA A 79 -5.83 1.30 -16.94
CA ALA A 79 -6.34 2.46 -16.23
C ALA A 79 -5.54 2.73 -14.95
N LEU A 80 -5.12 1.68 -14.24
CA LEU A 80 -4.30 1.79 -13.04
C LEU A 80 -2.83 2.08 -13.40
N GLU A 81 -2.28 1.38 -14.37
CA GLU A 81 -0.89 1.53 -14.85
C GLU A 81 -0.57 3.00 -15.19
N ARG A 82 -1.51 3.71 -15.82
CA ARG A 82 -1.33 5.12 -16.22
C ARG A 82 -1.51 6.13 -15.09
N ARG A 83 -1.99 5.70 -13.92
CA ARG A 83 -2.31 6.58 -12.78
C ARG A 83 -1.33 6.43 -11.63
N PHE A 84 -0.63 5.30 -11.56
CA PHE A 84 0.46 5.12 -10.62
C PHE A 84 1.80 5.44 -11.28
N GLN A 85 2.58 6.28 -10.62
CA GLN A 85 4.00 6.40 -10.91
C GLN A 85 4.73 5.28 -10.17
N GLN A 86 5.46 4.44 -10.89
CA GLN A 86 6.28 3.39 -10.28
C GLN A 86 7.51 4.01 -9.63
N VAL A 87 7.72 3.72 -8.35
CA VAL A 87 8.95 3.98 -7.62
C VAL A 87 9.53 2.63 -7.24
N TYR A 88 10.62 2.24 -7.90
CA TYR A 88 11.31 0.99 -7.59
C TYR A 88 12.10 1.13 -6.29
N VAL A 89 11.84 0.23 -5.34
CA VAL A 89 12.59 0.13 -4.09
C VAL A 89 13.35 -1.18 -4.12
N GLY A 90 14.67 -1.09 -4.26
CA GLY A 90 15.56 -2.24 -4.20
C GLY A 90 15.87 -2.65 -2.76
N GLU A 91 16.46 -3.83 -2.62
CA GLU A 91 17.04 -4.26 -1.34
C GLU A 91 18.18 -3.33 -0.91
N PRO A 92 18.35 -3.09 0.41
CA PRO A 92 19.48 -2.31 0.91
C PRO A 92 20.81 -3.00 0.60
N THR A 93 21.88 -2.22 0.46
CA THR A 93 23.23 -2.79 0.39
C THR A 93 23.62 -3.41 1.74
N MET A 94 24.71 -4.18 1.78
CA MET A 94 25.24 -4.71 3.04
C MET A 94 25.58 -3.58 4.03
N GLU A 95 26.17 -2.49 3.55
CA GLU A 95 26.55 -1.34 4.37
C GLU A 95 25.31 -0.60 4.91
N ASP A 96 24.29 -0.39 4.07
CA ASP A 96 23.00 0.17 4.50
C ASP A 96 22.33 -0.73 5.54
N THR A 97 22.37 -2.05 5.32
CA THR A 97 21.76 -3.05 6.22
C THR A 97 22.40 -2.99 7.59
N VAL A 98 23.74 -2.94 7.68
CA VAL A 98 24.45 -2.78 8.96
C VAL A 98 24.03 -1.47 9.64
N SER A 99 23.92 -0.38 8.90
CA SER A 99 23.49 0.92 9.43
C SER A 99 22.05 0.89 9.96
N ILE A 100 21.13 0.25 9.24
CA ILE A 100 19.74 0.03 9.65
C ILE A 100 19.69 -0.79 10.94
N LEU A 101 20.43 -1.91 11.00
CA LEU A 101 20.48 -2.78 12.19
C LEU A 101 21.03 -2.05 13.41
N ARG A 102 22.08 -1.24 13.24
CA ARG A 102 22.61 -0.37 14.30
C ARG A 102 21.58 0.65 14.80
N GLY A 103 20.75 1.19 13.91
CA GLY A 103 19.63 2.07 14.28
C GLY A 103 18.52 1.36 15.07
N LEU A 104 18.25 0.09 14.76
CA LEU A 104 17.25 -0.73 15.45
C LEU A 104 17.74 -1.31 16.78
N LYS A 105 19.06 -1.48 16.93
CA LYS A 105 19.71 -2.11 18.08
C LYS A 105 19.20 -1.62 19.45
N PRO A 106 19.07 -0.30 19.73
CA PRO A 106 18.61 0.16 21.04
C PRO A 106 17.19 -0.32 21.40
N ALA A 107 16.29 -0.41 20.40
CA ALA A 107 14.92 -0.88 20.61
C ALA A 107 14.90 -2.37 20.98
N TYR A 108 15.73 -3.19 20.34
CA TYR A 108 15.84 -4.61 20.63
C TYR A 108 16.54 -4.88 21.97
N GLU A 109 17.61 -4.15 22.29
CA GLU A 109 18.27 -4.24 23.60
C GLU A 109 17.30 -3.96 24.75
N LEU A 110 16.49 -2.91 24.61
CA LEU A 110 15.46 -2.55 25.58
C LEU A 110 14.38 -3.63 25.69
N HIS A 111 13.87 -4.11 24.56
CA HIS A 111 12.80 -5.12 24.54
C HIS A 111 13.23 -6.45 25.18
N HIS A 112 14.48 -6.86 24.96
CA HIS A 112 14.98 -8.15 25.43
C HIS A 112 15.84 -8.09 26.71
N GLY A 113 16.21 -6.90 27.19
CA GLY A 113 17.04 -6.72 28.38
C GLY A 113 18.48 -7.23 28.19
N VAL A 114 18.98 -7.20 26.95
CA VAL A 114 20.34 -7.67 26.60
C VAL A 114 21.18 -6.56 26.01
N ARG A 115 22.49 -6.78 25.93
CA ARG A 115 23.40 -5.96 25.12
C ARG A 115 23.77 -6.72 23.86
N ILE A 116 23.59 -6.08 22.71
CA ILE A 116 23.97 -6.60 21.41
C ILE A 116 25.35 -6.03 21.09
N ARG A 117 26.32 -6.88 20.74
CA ARG A 117 27.65 -6.43 20.33
C ARG A 117 27.60 -5.94 18.88
N ASP A 118 28.49 -5.01 18.54
CA ASP A 118 28.56 -4.45 17.18
C ASP A 118 29.52 -5.23 16.26
N GLU A 119 30.40 -6.03 16.87
CA GLU A 119 31.28 -7.02 16.24
C GLU A 119 30.48 -8.26 15.81
#